data_AF-A0A671LWN1-F1
#
_entry.id   AF-A0A671LWN1-F1
#
_cell.length_a   1.000
_cell.length_b   1.000
_cell.length_c   1.000
_cell.angle_alpha   90.00
_cell.angle_beta   90.00
_cell.angle_gamma   90.00
#
_symmetry.space_group_name_H-M   'P 1'
#
loop_
_entity.id
_entity.type
_entity.pdbx_description
1 polymer ?
#
loop_
_entity_poly.entity_id
_entity_poly.type
_entity_poly.pdbx_seq_one_letter_code
_entity_poly.pdbx_strand_id
1 'polypeptide(L)'
;CFINGNRELVTDDLLQAVYVQYQQRNLAVSVRTLLLHFFSQLYIQEHQNHPHIARSRILARWLASLPVQLVQLGSRNPQLSAQLLETIHPAAARGNKDLLQSLQKNACSIYDPQEGSVVVLPVESQKRLVQILHFLPTFPAELLACLSQVCNTGRVSASLATMLIRTIHLRSPLSGWSSSSQDVPVKDVDYLSFFFTTLTGFSSEMLQALQDTDEDGLMPSSTLSPLSVFTTTLEQFLHHWDVVEEVCHCLDTLGSRAQCFDVIQNAIIKNLCGLVVVPDCVCAAILRCVPRLLDVNFLPSDTLLHFLSDCCLSMLSLLLQLEQSARKRDAVWEACFAALSTVPRLLRLVLQSLHVGDLCEEELPVLAQILSLLLQHTQLRNHMMANASLLQHIIQDLTHFYGGETREQWLTDLLYCYSVTLSGHRANMGMRDIY
;
A
#
# COMPACT_ATOMS: atom_id res chain seq x y z
N CYS A 1 51.25 2.26 32.16
CA CYS A 1 50.30 1.14 32.05
C CYS A 1 49.47 0.91 33.33
N PHE A 2 50.06 0.82 34.53
CA PHE A 2 49.29 0.57 35.77
C PHE A 2 48.30 1.65 36.20
N ILE A 3 48.55 2.94 35.89
CA ILE A 3 47.68 4.05 36.31
C ILE A 3 46.39 4.16 35.45
N ASN A 4 46.44 3.76 34.17
CA ASN A 4 45.24 3.74 33.33
C ASN A 4 44.30 2.59 33.70
N GLY A 5 44.83 1.41 34.06
CA GLY A 5 44.01 0.26 34.45
C GLY A 5 43.18 0.51 35.73
N ASN A 6 43.73 1.21 36.72
CA ASN A 6 42.97 1.57 37.94
C ASN A 6 41.89 2.63 37.68
N ARG A 7 42.09 3.56 36.73
CA ARG A 7 41.07 4.55 36.36
C ARG A 7 39.90 3.93 35.62
N GLU A 8 40.17 2.99 34.71
CA GLU A 8 39.13 2.23 33.99
C GLU A 8 38.26 1.42 34.96
N LEU A 9 38.89 0.73 35.93
CA LEU A 9 38.18 -0.03 36.97
C LEU A 9 37.25 0.83 37.82
N VAL A 10 37.73 1.98 38.34
CA VAL A 10 36.91 2.88 39.17
C VAL A 10 35.75 3.49 38.38
N THR A 11 35.95 3.76 37.09
CA THR A 11 34.91 4.30 36.21
C THR A 11 33.80 3.27 35.96
N ASP A 12 34.16 2.01 35.70
CA ASP A 12 33.18 0.93 35.53
C ASP A 12 32.42 0.64 36.85
N ASP A 13 33.08 0.66 38.00
CA ASP A 13 32.41 0.48 39.31
C ASP A 13 31.38 1.59 39.59
N LEU A 14 31.72 2.85 39.28
CA LEU A 14 30.80 3.98 39.38
C LEU A 14 29.63 3.85 38.41
N LEU A 15 29.89 3.51 37.14
CA LEU A 15 28.84 3.27 36.15
C LEU A 15 27.90 2.13 36.60
N GLN A 16 28.45 1.10 37.23
CA GLN A 16 27.67 -0.03 37.72
C GLN A 16 26.74 0.39 38.85
N ALA A 17 27.22 1.21 39.80
CA ALA A 17 26.40 1.75 40.88
C ALA A 17 25.26 2.63 40.34
N VAL A 18 25.54 3.51 39.39
CA VAL A 18 24.53 4.37 38.74
C VAL A 18 23.52 3.52 37.95
N TYR A 19 23.97 2.46 37.28
CA TYR A 19 23.10 1.55 36.56
C TYR A 19 22.16 0.77 37.49
N VAL A 20 22.66 0.28 38.62
CA VAL A 20 21.83 -0.36 39.66
C VAL A 20 20.78 0.61 40.20
N GLN A 21 21.14 1.88 40.41
CA GLN A 21 20.18 2.90 40.80
C GLN A 21 19.09 3.06 39.73
N TYR A 22 19.46 3.21 38.46
CA TYR A 22 18.53 3.36 37.33
C TYR A 22 17.55 2.19 37.17
N GLN A 23 17.97 0.97 37.50
CA GLN A 23 17.12 -0.22 37.41
C GLN A 23 16.04 -0.31 38.50
N GLN A 24 16.07 0.56 39.52
CA GLN A 24 15.06 0.54 40.57
C GLN A 24 13.65 0.83 40.01
N ARG A 25 12.68 0.00 40.41
CA ARG A 25 11.29 0.09 39.93
C ARG A 25 10.56 1.35 40.41
N ASN A 26 10.84 1.80 41.63
CA ASN A 26 10.12 2.89 42.29
C ASN A 26 10.86 4.24 42.22
N LEU A 27 11.69 4.44 41.21
CA LEU A 27 12.35 5.72 40.97
C LEU A 27 11.31 6.78 40.60
N ALA A 28 11.39 7.95 41.23
CA ALA A 28 10.66 9.13 40.79
C ALA A 28 11.00 9.44 39.33
N VAL A 29 10.00 9.84 38.53
CA VAL A 29 10.16 10.09 37.08
C VAL A 29 11.26 11.11 36.82
N SER A 30 11.35 12.18 37.61
CA SER A 30 12.40 13.20 37.52
C SER A 30 13.82 12.62 37.67
N VAL A 31 14.01 11.71 38.63
CA VAL A 31 15.30 11.03 38.85
C VAL A 31 15.59 10.07 37.70
N ARG A 32 14.58 9.33 37.21
CA ARG A 32 14.72 8.44 36.06
C ARG A 32 15.12 9.20 34.79
N THR A 33 14.49 10.36 34.54
CA THR A 33 14.83 11.27 33.44
C THR A 33 16.24 11.81 33.56
N LEU A 34 16.67 12.20 34.76
CA LEU A 34 18.05 12.69 35.00
C LEU A 34 19.09 11.61 34.75
N LEU A 35 18.85 10.38 35.23
CA LEU A 35 19.73 9.24 34.98
C LEU A 35 19.76 8.84 33.50
N LEU A 36 18.61 8.90 32.82
CA LEU A 36 18.54 8.70 31.38
C LEU A 36 19.40 9.72 30.63
N HIS A 37 19.26 11.00 30.98
CA HIS A 37 20.03 12.09 30.37
C HIS A 37 21.53 11.92 30.63
N PHE A 38 21.92 11.55 31.85
CA PHE A 38 23.29 11.24 32.20
C PHE A 38 23.88 10.16 31.29
N PHE A 39 23.22 9.01 31.18
CA PHE A 39 23.72 7.92 30.33
C PHE A 39 23.68 8.26 28.84
N SER A 40 22.65 8.98 28.39
CA SER A 40 22.52 9.43 26.99
C SER A 40 23.64 10.39 26.60
N GLN A 41 23.89 11.43 27.41
CA GLN A 41 24.99 12.37 27.18
C GLN A 41 26.33 11.66 27.23
N LEU A 42 26.54 10.80 28.22
CA LEU A 42 27.78 10.05 28.36
C LEU A 42 28.01 9.14 27.14
N TYR A 43 26.98 8.48 26.59
CA TYR A 43 27.12 7.72 25.36
C TYR A 43 27.33 8.59 24.11
N ILE A 44 26.61 9.70 23.98
CA ILE A 44 26.64 10.55 22.78
C ILE A 44 27.96 11.34 22.70
N GLN A 45 28.37 11.98 23.79
CA GLN A 45 29.54 12.86 23.87
C GLN A 45 30.85 12.06 24.01
N GLU A 46 30.89 11.04 24.87
CA GLU A 46 32.14 10.32 25.13
C GLU A 46 32.54 9.37 24.01
N HIS A 47 31.65 9.08 23.07
CA HIS A 47 32.02 8.31 21.88
C HIS A 47 33.10 8.99 21.03
N GLN A 48 33.11 10.34 20.98
CA GLN A 48 34.10 11.11 20.23
C GLN A 48 35.35 11.43 21.07
N ASN A 49 35.17 11.70 22.36
CA ASN A 49 36.25 12.20 23.22
C ASN A 49 36.98 11.08 24.00
N HIS A 50 36.27 10.03 24.43
CA HIS A 50 36.80 8.96 25.29
C HIS A 50 36.23 7.58 24.92
N PRO A 51 36.72 6.94 23.83
CA PRO A 51 36.12 5.74 23.25
C PRO A 51 36.14 4.50 24.17
N HIS A 52 36.97 4.49 25.21
CA HIS A 52 37.02 3.42 26.21
C HIS A 52 35.76 3.42 27.10
N ILE A 53 35.24 4.60 27.46
CA ILE A 53 33.99 4.75 28.23
C ILE A 53 32.80 4.27 27.38
N ALA A 54 32.73 4.70 26.12
CA ALA A 54 31.66 4.30 25.20
C ALA A 54 31.62 2.78 24.88
N ARG A 55 32.72 2.06 25.16
CA ARG A 55 32.83 0.60 25.03
C ARG A 55 32.59 -0.14 26.36
N SER A 56 32.25 0.55 27.43
CA SER A 56 31.90 -0.06 28.72
C SER A 56 30.74 -1.04 28.54
N ARG A 57 30.87 -2.22 29.15
CA ARG A 57 29.83 -3.27 29.15
C ARG A 57 28.53 -2.78 29.79
N ILE A 58 28.62 -1.84 30.72
CA ILE A 58 27.48 -1.33 31.48
C ILE A 58 26.64 -0.41 30.60
N LEU A 59 27.29 0.47 29.84
CA LEU A 59 26.60 1.31 28.86
C LEU A 59 25.98 0.49 27.74
N ALA A 60 26.68 -0.53 27.25
CA ALA A 60 26.14 -1.43 26.25
C ALA A 60 24.86 -2.15 26.75
N ARG A 61 24.89 -2.67 28.00
CA ARG A 61 23.71 -3.28 28.65
C ARG A 61 22.59 -2.27 28.89
N TRP A 62 22.91 -1.05 29.28
CA TRP A 62 21.93 0.02 29.45
C TRP A 62 21.25 0.34 28.12
N LEU A 63 22.01 0.58 27.04
CA LEU A 63 21.49 0.82 25.70
C LEU A 63 20.60 -0.34 25.23
N ALA A 64 21.05 -1.58 25.39
CA ALA A 64 20.28 -2.77 25.03
C ALA A 64 18.96 -2.90 25.81
N SER A 65 18.81 -2.23 26.96
CA SER A 65 17.55 -2.22 27.73
C SER A 65 16.52 -1.21 27.21
N LEU A 66 16.93 -0.21 26.42
CA LEU A 66 16.06 0.88 26.01
C LEU A 66 14.89 0.44 25.09
N PRO A 67 15.07 -0.47 24.12
CA PRO A 67 13.95 -0.96 23.32
C PRO A 67 12.86 -1.64 24.15
N VAL A 68 13.26 -2.41 25.17
CA VAL A 68 12.31 -3.06 26.09
C VAL A 68 11.55 -2.02 26.91
N GLN A 69 12.24 -0.98 27.39
CA GLN A 69 11.59 0.12 28.10
C GLN A 69 10.63 0.91 27.21
N LEU A 70 10.97 1.09 25.94
CA LEU A 70 10.10 1.75 24.97
C LEU A 70 8.77 1.00 24.81
N VAL A 71 8.83 -0.33 24.66
CA VAL A 71 7.63 -1.18 24.60
C VAL A 71 6.79 -1.07 25.88
N GLN A 72 7.44 -1.05 27.05
CA GLN A 72 6.74 -0.98 28.34
C GLN A 72 6.10 0.39 28.62
N LEU A 73 6.72 1.47 28.11
CA LEU A 73 6.23 2.83 28.30
C LEU A 73 5.15 3.18 27.28
N GLY A 74 5.41 3.01 25.98
CA GLY A 74 4.46 3.34 24.91
C GLY A 74 3.76 4.69 25.15
N SER A 75 2.43 4.67 25.13
CA SER A 75 1.56 5.81 25.42
C SER A 75 1.46 6.21 26.89
N ARG A 76 1.92 5.37 27.84
CA ARG A 76 1.85 5.67 29.28
C ARG A 76 2.72 6.85 29.67
N ASN A 77 3.81 7.10 28.95
CA ASN A 77 4.66 8.26 29.13
C ASN A 77 5.33 8.69 27.81
N PRO A 78 4.63 9.44 26.95
CA PRO A 78 5.13 9.79 25.62
C PRO A 78 6.37 10.69 25.66
N GLN A 79 6.53 11.51 26.71
CA GLN A 79 7.71 12.35 26.90
C GLN A 79 8.97 11.51 27.15
N LEU A 80 8.88 10.52 28.05
CA LEU A 80 10.00 9.62 28.33
C LEU A 80 10.29 8.71 27.12
N SER A 81 9.26 8.22 26.43
CA SER A 81 9.41 7.46 25.18
C SER A 81 10.14 8.27 24.11
N ALA A 82 9.84 9.56 23.95
CA ALA A 82 10.56 10.43 23.02
C ALA A 82 12.04 10.58 23.38
N GLN A 83 12.38 10.74 24.66
CA GLN A 83 13.77 10.82 25.13
C GLN A 83 14.55 9.51 24.92
N LEU A 84 13.88 8.36 25.08
CA LEU A 84 14.47 7.06 24.73
C LEU A 84 14.83 7.02 23.25
N LEU A 85 13.92 7.46 22.37
CA LEU A 85 14.15 7.50 20.92
C LEU A 85 15.32 8.42 20.53
N GLU A 86 15.55 9.53 21.25
CA GLU A 86 16.71 10.41 21.02
C GLU A 86 18.05 9.73 21.27
N THR A 87 18.07 8.68 22.10
CA THR A 87 19.27 7.89 22.35
C THR A 87 19.32 6.67 21.43
N ILE A 88 18.20 5.98 21.24
CA ILE A 88 18.12 4.77 20.41
C ILE A 88 18.50 5.07 18.96
N HIS A 89 17.95 6.14 18.37
CA HIS A 89 18.19 6.47 16.96
C HIS A 89 19.68 6.66 16.61
N PRO A 90 20.45 7.56 17.26
CA PRO A 90 21.88 7.71 16.96
C PRO A 90 22.69 6.46 17.31
N ALA A 91 22.30 5.71 18.35
CA ALA A 91 22.99 4.46 18.70
C ALA A 91 22.77 3.35 17.65
N ALA A 92 21.57 3.28 17.07
CA ALA A 92 21.26 2.40 15.94
C ALA A 92 22.02 2.83 14.67
N ALA A 93 22.06 4.14 14.38
CA ALA A 93 22.84 4.69 13.26
C ALA A 93 24.34 4.42 13.36
N ARG A 94 24.88 4.31 14.58
CA ARG A 94 26.29 3.93 14.85
C ARG A 94 26.52 2.41 14.79
N GLY A 95 25.50 1.59 14.54
CA GLY A 95 25.63 0.14 14.44
C GLY A 95 25.92 -0.58 15.77
N ASN A 96 25.41 -0.06 16.90
CA ASN A 96 25.62 -0.73 18.19
C ASN A 96 24.95 -2.12 18.21
N LYS A 97 25.75 -3.19 18.30
CA LYS A 97 25.30 -4.58 18.14
C LYS A 97 24.27 -5.01 19.18
N ASP A 98 24.50 -4.72 20.46
CA ASP A 98 23.62 -5.15 21.55
C ASP A 98 22.26 -4.43 21.49
N LEU A 99 22.28 -3.14 21.13
CA LEU A 99 21.06 -2.38 20.88
C LEU A 99 20.29 -2.91 19.67
N LEU A 100 20.95 -3.15 18.54
CA LEU A 100 20.32 -3.66 17.32
C LEU A 100 19.71 -5.05 17.55
N GLN A 101 20.39 -5.92 18.30
CA GLN A 101 19.84 -7.22 18.69
C GLN A 101 18.60 -7.08 19.58
N SER A 102 18.61 -6.13 20.52
CA SER A 102 17.44 -5.84 21.36
C SER A 102 16.29 -5.24 20.55
N LEU A 103 16.57 -4.33 19.61
CA LEU A 103 15.57 -3.79 18.68
C LEU A 103 14.95 -4.90 17.84
N GLN A 104 15.78 -5.79 17.27
CA GLN A 104 15.32 -6.94 16.49
C GLN A 104 14.40 -7.84 17.31
N LYS A 105 14.77 -8.14 18.55
CA LYS A 105 13.97 -9.00 19.45
C LYS A 105 12.61 -8.40 19.81
N ASN A 106 12.52 -7.08 19.91
CA ASN A 106 11.31 -6.37 20.33
C ASN A 106 10.55 -5.72 19.14
N ALA A 107 10.99 -5.98 17.89
CA ALA A 107 10.49 -5.26 16.72
C ALA A 107 8.98 -5.42 16.55
N CYS A 108 8.45 -6.65 16.61
CA CYS A 108 7.01 -6.89 16.47
C CYS A 108 6.17 -6.19 17.55
N SER A 109 6.69 -6.03 18.78
CA SER A 109 5.99 -5.27 19.82
C SER A 109 6.08 -3.75 19.64
N ILE A 110 7.20 -3.25 19.10
CA ILE A 110 7.37 -1.81 18.81
C ILE A 110 6.48 -1.39 17.63
N TYR A 111 6.40 -2.24 16.60
CA TYR A 111 5.67 -2.00 15.36
C TYR A 111 4.32 -2.73 15.31
N ASP A 112 3.79 -3.12 16.47
CA ASP A 112 2.46 -3.71 16.53
C ASP A 112 1.42 -2.70 15.99
N PRO A 113 0.54 -3.11 15.07
CA PRO A 113 -0.40 -2.22 14.38
C PRO A 113 -1.52 -1.68 15.28
N GLN A 114 -1.73 -2.26 16.46
CA GLN A 114 -2.79 -1.87 17.38
C GLN A 114 -2.25 -1.14 18.60
N GLU A 115 -1.23 -1.69 19.26
CA GLU A 115 -0.71 -1.18 20.53
C GLU A 115 0.75 -0.74 20.46
N GLY A 116 1.40 -0.93 19.30
CA GLY A 116 2.81 -0.64 19.13
C GLY A 116 3.15 0.83 19.32
N SER A 117 4.38 1.09 19.76
CA SER A 117 4.92 2.44 19.90
C SER A 117 4.80 3.26 18.60
N VAL A 118 4.83 2.62 17.44
CA VAL A 118 4.69 3.27 16.13
C VAL A 118 3.30 3.87 15.89
N VAL A 119 2.24 3.31 16.50
CA VAL A 119 0.86 3.80 16.31
C VAL A 119 0.37 4.64 17.49
N VAL A 120 0.91 4.44 18.69
CA VAL A 120 0.42 5.14 19.91
C VAL A 120 1.20 6.40 20.28
N LEU A 121 2.40 6.61 19.73
CA LEU A 121 3.21 7.80 20.02
C LEU A 121 2.91 8.95 19.04
N PRO A 122 3.24 10.21 19.40
CA PRO A 122 3.07 11.36 18.50
C PRO A 122 3.91 11.27 17.21
N VAL A 123 3.47 11.95 16.16
CA VAL A 123 4.04 11.91 14.79
C VAL A 123 5.57 12.01 14.73
N GLU A 124 6.20 12.88 15.52
CA GLU A 124 7.67 13.01 15.53
C GLU A 124 8.38 11.74 16.06
N SER A 125 7.77 11.06 17.03
CA SER A 125 8.27 9.78 17.53
C SER A 125 8.02 8.66 16.53
N GLN A 126 6.86 8.66 15.85
CA GLN A 126 6.55 7.71 14.77
C GLN A 126 7.58 7.83 13.63
N LYS A 127 7.92 9.06 13.23
CA LYS A 127 8.94 9.33 12.21
C LYS A 127 10.31 8.77 12.61
N ARG A 128 10.76 8.98 13.85
CA ARG A 128 12.02 8.41 14.36
C ARG A 128 11.99 6.88 14.38
N LEU A 129 10.84 6.28 14.72
CA LEU A 129 10.66 4.82 14.67
C LEU A 129 10.81 4.31 13.23
N VAL A 130 10.13 4.92 12.25
CA VAL A 130 10.30 4.55 10.84
C VAL A 130 11.76 4.68 10.40
N GLN A 131 12.48 5.73 10.83
CA GLN A 131 13.92 5.88 10.55
C GLN A 131 14.78 4.77 11.17
N ILE A 132 14.42 4.28 12.36
CA ILE A 132 15.13 3.18 13.04
C ILE A 132 15.06 1.87 12.22
N LEU A 133 13.99 1.64 11.45
CA LEU A 133 13.87 0.45 10.58
C LEU A 133 15.04 0.34 9.60
N HIS A 134 15.60 1.46 9.13
CA HIS A 134 16.74 1.46 8.22
C HIS A 134 17.97 0.74 8.80
N PHE A 135 18.11 0.75 10.12
CA PHE A 135 19.25 0.16 10.83
C PHE A 135 18.99 -1.28 11.30
N LEU A 136 17.77 -1.80 11.15
CA LEU A 136 17.48 -3.18 11.58
C LEU A 136 18.28 -4.19 10.76
N PRO A 137 18.90 -5.20 11.40
CA PRO A 137 19.67 -6.22 10.71
C PRO A 137 18.83 -7.01 9.70
N THR A 138 17.64 -7.44 10.11
CA THR A 138 16.78 -8.32 9.33
C THR A 138 15.30 -7.94 9.48
N PHE A 139 14.50 -8.26 8.48
CA PHE A 139 13.05 -8.12 8.48
C PHE A 139 12.39 -9.51 8.40
N PRO A 140 12.11 -10.14 9.56
CA PRO A 140 11.32 -11.38 9.59
C PRO A 140 9.93 -11.17 8.99
N ALA A 141 9.34 -12.24 8.45
CA ALA A 141 7.99 -12.22 7.89
C ALA A 141 6.94 -11.69 8.87
N GLU A 142 7.04 -12.04 10.16
CA GLU A 142 6.16 -11.53 11.22
C GLU A 142 6.23 -10.01 11.36
N LEU A 143 7.43 -9.43 11.31
CA LEU A 143 7.60 -7.98 11.36
C LEU A 143 7.03 -7.31 10.11
N LEU A 144 7.26 -7.89 8.93
CA LEU A 144 6.72 -7.36 7.68
C LEU A 144 5.18 -7.39 7.68
N ALA A 145 4.56 -8.44 8.23
CA ALA A 145 3.12 -8.49 8.42
C ALA A 145 2.62 -7.35 9.33
N CYS A 146 3.28 -7.11 10.47
CA CYS A 146 2.97 -5.97 11.34
C CYS A 146 3.10 -4.63 10.58
N LEU A 147 4.20 -4.43 9.85
CA LEU A 147 4.47 -3.20 9.11
C LEU A 147 3.44 -2.97 7.98
N SER A 148 3.01 -4.03 7.30
CA SER A 148 1.96 -3.97 6.27
C SER A 148 0.63 -3.51 6.87
N GLN A 149 0.30 -3.99 8.07
CA GLN A 149 -0.90 -3.56 8.78
C GLN A 149 -0.75 -2.11 9.28
N VAL A 150 0.41 -1.72 9.81
CA VAL A 150 0.69 -0.34 10.22
C VAL A 150 0.45 0.62 9.05
N CYS A 151 0.91 0.30 7.84
CA CYS A 151 0.67 1.10 6.64
C CYS A 151 -0.83 1.31 6.32
N ASN A 152 -1.69 0.34 6.64
CA ASN A 152 -3.09 0.33 6.19
C ASN A 152 -4.13 0.69 7.27
N THR A 153 -3.78 0.63 8.56
CA THR A 153 -4.71 0.91 9.68
C THR A 153 -5.18 2.36 9.78
N GLY A 154 -4.56 3.30 9.05
CA GLY A 154 -4.85 4.74 9.16
C GLY A 154 -4.36 5.40 10.46
N ARG A 155 -3.67 4.65 11.35
CA ARG A 155 -3.12 5.17 12.61
C ARG A 155 -1.79 5.90 12.47
N VAL A 156 -1.10 5.67 11.35
CA VAL A 156 0.03 6.47 10.89
C VAL A 156 -0.41 7.24 9.65
N SER A 157 0.16 8.43 9.44
CA SER A 157 -0.14 9.20 8.24
C SER A 157 0.30 8.46 6.98
N ALA A 158 -0.40 8.69 5.86
CA ALA A 158 0.00 8.18 4.55
C ALA A 158 1.48 8.49 4.23
N SER A 159 1.95 9.70 4.54
CA SER A 159 3.35 10.11 4.36
C SER A 159 4.36 9.26 5.15
N LEU A 160 4.01 8.80 6.35
CA LEU A 160 4.84 7.91 7.15
C LEU A 160 4.79 6.48 6.62
N ALA A 161 3.62 6.01 6.17
CA ALA A 161 3.49 4.73 5.49
C ALA A 161 4.34 4.68 4.22
N THR A 162 4.33 5.74 3.40
CA THR A 162 5.21 5.91 2.23
C THR A 162 6.69 5.81 2.61
N MET A 163 7.12 6.51 3.67
CA MET A 163 8.51 6.45 4.15
C MET A 163 8.91 5.05 4.61
N LEU A 164 8.01 4.34 5.27
CA LEU A 164 8.21 2.96 5.72
C LEU A 164 8.35 2.02 4.51
N ILE A 165 7.45 2.11 3.53
CA ILE A 165 7.48 1.29 2.30
C ILE A 165 8.80 1.50 1.56
N ARG A 166 9.23 2.76 1.38
CA ARG A 166 10.53 3.10 0.79
C ARG A 166 11.70 2.53 1.57
N THR A 167 11.63 2.56 2.90
CA THR A 167 12.68 2.01 3.76
C THR A 167 12.84 0.51 3.52
N ILE A 168 11.74 -0.24 3.44
CA ILE A 168 11.78 -1.68 3.15
C ILE A 168 12.27 -1.93 1.73
N HIS A 169 11.78 -1.17 0.74
CA HIS A 169 12.21 -1.28 -0.66
C HIS A 169 13.72 -1.10 -0.79
N LEU A 170 14.31 -0.04 -0.21
CA LEU A 170 15.75 0.22 -0.24
C LEU A 170 16.58 -0.85 0.47
N ARG A 171 15.97 -1.63 1.37
CA ARG A 171 16.62 -2.74 2.10
C ARG A 171 16.40 -4.10 1.41
N SER A 172 15.60 -4.14 0.34
CA SER A 172 15.36 -5.32 -0.48
C SER A 172 16.46 -5.47 -1.54
N PRO A 173 16.97 -6.68 -1.79
CA PRO A 173 17.95 -6.93 -2.85
C PRO A 173 17.39 -6.63 -4.25
N LEU A 174 16.07 -6.68 -4.42
CA LEU A 174 15.39 -6.41 -5.70
C LEU A 174 15.40 -4.92 -6.09
N SER A 175 15.75 -4.00 -5.17
CA SER A 175 15.88 -2.56 -5.46
C SER A 175 17.18 -2.20 -6.20
N GLY A 176 18.00 -3.20 -6.57
CA GLY A 176 19.24 -2.99 -7.32
C GLY A 176 20.42 -2.50 -6.48
N TRP A 177 20.24 -2.33 -5.16
CA TRP A 177 21.32 -1.95 -4.26
C TRP A 177 22.12 -3.19 -3.82
N SER A 178 23.07 -3.61 -4.66
CA SER A 178 24.00 -4.69 -4.35
C SER A 178 25.06 -4.25 -3.33
N SER A 179 24.72 -4.23 -2.04
CA SER A 179 25.77 -4.23 -1.01
C SER A 179 26.35 -5.64 -0.91
N SER A 180 27.65 -5.79 -1.12
CA SER A 180 28.44 -7.03 -1.16
C SER A 180 28.49 -7.82 0.17
N SER A 181 27.55 -7.62 1.08
CA SER A 181 27.42 -8.34 2.35
C SER A 181 26.50 -9.54 2.21
N GLN A 182 26.93 -10.69 2.73
CA GLN A 182 26.22 -11.98 2.66
C GLN A 182 24.87 -12.03 3.40
N ASP A 183 24.52 -11.01 4.20
CA ASP A 183 23.26 -10.95 4.94
C ASP A 183 22.26 -10.05 4.21
N VAL A 184 21.34 -10.67 3.46
CA VAL A 184 20.22 -9.97 2.83
C VAL A 184 19.20 -9.59 3.93
N PRO A 185 18.90 -8.30 4.13
CA PRO A 185 17.99 -7.87 5.20
C PRO A 185 16.55 -8.38 5.04
N VAL A 186 16.11 -8.56 3.79
CA VAL A 186 14.76 -9.00 3.42
C VAL A 186 14.83 -10.08 2.35
N LYS A 187 14.17 -11.23 2.55
CA LYS A 187 14.05 -12.25 1.50
C LYS A 187 13.05 -11.81 0.44
N ASP A 188 13.28 -12.16 -0.82
CA ASP A 188 12.41 -11.77 -1.95
C ASP A 188 10.94 -12.19 -1.75
N VAL A 189 10.71 -13.40 -1.25
CA VAL A 189 9.35 -13.92 -0.99
C VAL A 189 8.66 -13.09 0.09
N ASP A 190 9.35 -12.79 1.19
CA ASP A 190 8.79 -12.02 2.29
C ASP A 190 8.53 -10.55 1.85
N TYR A 191 9.42 -10.00 1.01
CA TYR A 191 9.28 -8.68 0.42
C TYR A 191 8.07 -8.57 -0.53
N LEU A 192 7.91 -9.53 -1.44
CA LEU A 192 6.76 -9.55 -2.36
C LEU A 192 5.45 -9.82 -1.59
N SER A 193 5.49 -10.66 -0.55
CA SER A 193 4.35 -10.87 0.34
C SER A 193 3.97 -9.59 1.09
N PHE A 194 4.96 -8.84 1.58
CA PHE A 194 4.75 -7.52 2.20
C PHE A 194 4.08 -6.55 1.23
N PHE A 195 4.58 -6.44 -0.01
CA PHE A 195 3.98 -5.57 -1.02
C PHE A 195 2.57 -5.98 -1.42
N PHE A 196 2.32 -7.27 -1.63
CA PHE A 196 0.98 -7.74 -1.96
C PHE A 196 -0.01 -7.45 -0.82
N THR A 197 0.37 -7.75 0.42
CA THR A 197 -0.50 -7.48 1.59
C THR A 197 -0.69 -5.97 1.82
N THR A 198 0.34 -5.17 1.53
CA THR A 198 0.26 -3.71 1.66
C THR A 198 -0.63 -3.12 0.57
N LEU A 199 -0.55 -3.66 -0.65
CA LEU A 199 -1.34 -3.29 -1.83
C LEU A 199 -2.82 -3.66 -1.65
N THR A 200 -3.14 -4.82 -1.07
CA THR A 200 -4.53 -5.20 -0.83
C THR A 200 -5.12 -4.49 0.37
N GLY A 201 -4.34 -4.13 1.39
CA GLY A 201 -4.80 -3.37 2.55
C GLY A 201 -5.77 -4.10 3.49
N PHE A 202 -6.25 -5.29 3.11
CA PHE A 202 -7.14 -6.15 3.88
C PHE A 202 -6.47 -7.49 4.15
N SER A 203 -6.68 -8.03 5.36
CA SER A 203 -6.26 -9.40 5.67
C SER A 203 -7.21 -10.42 5.05
N SER A 204 -6.74 -11.66 4.93
CA SER A 204 -7.57 -12.76 4.44
C SER A 204 -8.81 -12.97 5.32
N GLU A 205 -8.69 -12.80 6.64
CA GLU A 205 -9.84 -12.94 7.55
C GLU A 205 -10.86 -11.82 7.34
N MET A 206 -10.40 -10.58 7.09
CA MET A 206 -11.30 -9.46 6.80
C MET A 206 -12.04 -9.66 5.48
N LEU A 207 -11.33 -10.08 4.42
CA LEU A 207 -11.96 -10.37 3.12
C LEU A 207 -12.97 -11.51 3.22
N GLN A 208 -12.67 -12.55 4.00
CA GLN A 208 -13.59 -13.65 4.23
C GLN A 208 -14.82 -13.21 5.02
N ALA A 209 -14.66 -12.41 6.07
CA ALA A 209 -15.77 -11.88 6.85
C ALA A 209 -16.71 -10.99 6.01
N LEU A 210 -16.17 -10.26 5.02
CA LEU A 210 -16.98 -9.48 4.08
C LEU A 210 -17.85 -10.34 3.16
N GLN A 211 -17.50 -11.62 2.92
CA GLN A 211 -18.33 -12.50 2.11
C GLN A 211 -19.61 -12.95 2.84
N ASP A 212 -19.58 -12.93 4.17
CA ASP A 212 -20.69 -13.34 5.03
C ASP A 212 -21.58 -12.16 5.49
N THR A 213 -21.30 -10.94 5.00
CA THR A 213 -22.02 -9.72 5.42
C THR A 213 -23.18 -9.43 4.49
N ASP A 214 -24.41 -9.36 5.03
CA ASP A 214 -25.61 -9.30 4.18
C ASP A 214 -25.95 -7.89 3.63
N GLU A 215 -25.76 -6.75 4.34
CA GLU A 215 -26.35 -5.48 3.82
C GLU A 215 -25.63 -4.13 4.09
N ASP A 216 -24.78 -3.97 5.11
CA ASP A 216 -24.23 -2.64 5.43
C ASP A 216 -23.01 -2.24 4.56
N GLY A 217 -23.19 -1.26 3.67
CA GLY A 217 -22.12 -0.64 2.87
C GLY A 217 -21.82 -1.30 1.52
N LEU A 218 -22.57 -2.34 1.18
CA LEU A 218 -22.54 -2.99 -0.12
C LEU A 218 -23.31 -2.16 -1.15
N MET A 219 -22.75 -2.10 -2.36
CA MET A 219 -23.48 -1.68 -3.54
C MET A 219 -24.64 -2.66 -3.83
N PRO A 220 -25.83 -2.18 -4.24
CA PRO A 220 -26.91 -3.06 -4.68
C PRO A 220 -26.40 -4.04 -5.73
N SER A 221 -26.79 -5.31 -5.62
CA SER A 221 -26.44 -6.32 -6.61
C SER A 221 -26.89 -5.86 -8.00
N SER A 222 -25.94 -5.67 -8.91
CA SER A 222 -26.20 -5.28 -10.29
C SER A 222 -25.90 -6.45 -11.21
N THR A 223 -26.72 -6.62 -12.24
CA THR A 223 -26.46 -7.64 -13.28
C THR A 223 -25.29 -7.22 -14.20
N LEU A 224 -24.87 -5.94 -14.14
CA LEU A 224 -23.74 -5.39 -14.92
C LEU A 224 -22.39 -5.95 -14.50
N SER A 225 -22.22 -6.41 -13.25
CA SER A 225 -20.98 -7.01 -12.79
C SER A 225 -21.25 -8.09 -11.75
N PRO A 226 -20.64 -9.28 -11.87
CA PRO A 226 -20.76 -10.33 -10.87
C PRO A 226 -20.04 -9.98 -9.55
N LEU A 227 -19.24 -8.91 -9.53
CA LEU A 227 -18.46 -8.47 -8.37
C LEU A 227 -19.17 -7.32 -7.64
N SER A 228 -19.56 -7.57 -6.40
CA SER A 228 -20.11 -6.54 -5.50
C SER A 228 -18.98 -5.74 -4.84
N VAL A 229 -19.14 -4.42 -4.80
CA VAL A 229 -18.13 -3.54 -4.20
C VAL A 229 -18.55 -3.09 -2.81
N PHE A 230 -17.69 -3.34 -1.82
CA PHE A 230 -17.83 -2.78 -0.47
C PHE A 230 -17.22 -1.37 -0.46
N THR A 231 -18.04 -0.38 -0.13
CA THR A 231 -17.61 1.03 -0.17
C THR A 231 -16.89 1.43 1.11
N THR A 232 -15.59 1.72 1.02
CA THR A 232 -14.83 2.22 2.18
C THR A 232 -15.05 3.71 2.41
N THR A 233 -14.83 4.16 3.64
CA THR A 233 -14.90 5.59 3.99
C THR A 233 -13.92 6.40 3.13
N LEU A 234 -14.24 7.68 2.88
CA LEU A 234 -13.38 8.55 2.06
C LEU A 234 -11.94 8.64 2.62
N GLU A 235 -11.79 8.74 3.93
CA GLU A 235 -10.48 8.81 4.59
C GLU A 235 -9.68 7.53 4.40
N GLN A 236 -10.32 6.36 4.60
CA GLN A 236 -9.67 5.06 4.40
C GLN A 236 -9.26 4.86 2.94
N PHE A 237 -10.15 5.20 1.99
CA PHE A 237 -9.86 5.08 0.56
C PHE A 237 -8.66 5.96 0.16
N LEU A 238 -8.66 7.24 0.53
CA LEU A 238 -7.60 8.17 0.14
C LEU A 238 -6.26 7.82 0.80
N HIS A 239 -6.29 7.43 2.08
CA HIS A 239 -5.08 6.95 2.77
C HIS A 239 -4.49 5.72 2.08
N HIS A 240 -5.33 4.74 1.75
CA HIS A 240 -4.88 3.54 1.04
C HIS A 240 -4.42 3.86 -0.39
N TRP A 241 -5.05 4.80 -1.08
CA TRP A 241 -4.62 5.25 -2.40
C TRP A 241 -3.19 5.81 -2.41
N ASP A 242 -2.83 6.62 -1.42
CA ASP A 242 -1.45 7.13 -1.26
C ASP A 242 -0.44 5.99 -0.99
N VAL A 243 -0.86 4.97 -0.23
CA VAL A 243 -0.07 3.75 0.01
C VAL A 243 0.14 2.96 -1.28
N VAL A 244 -0.93 2.75 -2.06
CA VAL A 244 -0.91 2.06 -3.35
C VAL A 244 0.02 2.75 -4.35
N GLU A 245 -0.05 4.09 -4.45
CA GLU A 245 0.84 4.86 -5.34
C GLU A 245 2.31 4.64 -5.00
N GLU A 246 2.67 4.57 -3.71
CA GLU A 246 4.04 4.29 -3.30
C GLU A 246 4.47 2.85 -3.56
N VAL A 247 3.59 1.86 -3.30
CA VAL A 247 3.87 0.46 -3.63
C VAL A 247 4.10 0.32 -5.13
N CYS A 248 3.23 0.92 -5.94
CA CYS A 248 3.36 0.95 -7.39
C CYS A 248 4.67 1.60 -7.84
N HIS A 249 5.05 2.73 -7.22
CA HIS A 249 6.33 3.39 -7.52
C HIS A 249 7.53 2.49 -7.22
N CYS A 250 7.50 1.76 -6.10
CA CYS A 250 8.56 0.80 -5.76
C CYS A 250 8.57 -0.43 -6.67
N LEU A 251 7.43 -0.81 -7.24
CA LEU A 251 7.33 -1.90 -8.21
C LEU A 251 7.88 -1.48 -9.59
N ASP A 252 7.66 -0.22 -9.99
CA ASP A 252 8.16 0.35 -11.25
C ASP A 252 9.69 0.35 -11.34
N THR A 253 10.39 0.45 -10.21
CA THR A 253 11.85 0.48 -10.12
C THR A 253 12.51 -0.91 -10.12
N LEU A 254 11.72 -1.99 -10.07
CA LEU A 254 12.25 -3.35 -10.04
C LEU A 254 12.87 -3.75 -11.38
N GLY A 255 14.04 -4.38 -11.35
CA GLY A 255 14.75 -4.82 -12.57
C GLY A 255 14.07 -5.98 -13.30
N SER A 256 13.30 -6.83 -12.60
CA SER A 256 12.69 -8.06 -13.12
C SER A 256 11.15 -8.00 -13.18
N ARG A 257 10.61 -6.93 -13.77
CA ARG A 257 9.16 -6.65 -13.80
C ARG A 257 8.29 -7.82 -14.26
N ALA A 258 8.70 -8.55 -15.30
CA ALA A 258 7.95 -9.70 -15.80
C ALA A 258 7.77 -10.82 -14.75
N GLN A 259 8.84 -11.17 -14.04
CA GLN A 259 8.77 -12.18 -12.97
C GLN A 259 7.93 -11.68 -11.78
N CYS A 260 8.07 -10.39 -11.45
CA CYS A 260 7.24 -9.77 -10.41
C CYS A 260 5.77 -9.77 -10.80
N PHE A 261 5.45 -9.50 -12.07
CA PHE A 261 4.10 -9.58 -12.61
C PHE A 261 3.53 -11.00 -12.47
N ASP A 262 4.27 -12.04 -12.85
CA ASP A 262 3.82 -13.43 -12.69
C ASP A 262 3.52 -13.79 -11.23
N VAL A 263 4.37 -13.37 -10.29
CA VAL A 263 4.15 -13.61 -8.85
C VAL A 263 2.90 -12.87 -8.35
N ILE A 264 2.76 -11.58 -8.68
CA ILE A 264 1.63 -10.76 -8.25
C ILE A 264 0.33 -11.24 -8.89
N GLN A 265 0.33 -11.60 -10.18
CA GLN A 265 -0.82 -12.21 -10.85
C GLN A 265 -1.26 -13.48 -10.11
N ASN A 266 -0.34 -14.37 -9.79
CA ASN A 266 -0.68 -15.60 -9.04
C ASN A 266 -1.22 -15.30 -7.65
N ALA A 267 -0.71 -14.26 -6.97
CA ALA A 267 -1.23 -13.81 -5.69
C ALA A 267 -2.66 -13.24 -5.80
N ILE A 268 -2.95 -12.45 -6.83
CA ILE A 268 -4.32 -11.95 -7.11
C ILE A 268 -5.25 -13.14 -7.36
N ILE A 269 -4.86 -14.07 -8.24
CA ILE A 269 -5.69 -15.22 -8.58
C ILE A 269 -5.98 -16.08 -7.35
N LYS A 270 -4.98 -16.32 -6.52
CA LYS A 270 -5.13 -17.20 -5.36
C LYS A 270 -5.97 -16.57 -4.23
N ASN A 271 -5.84 -15.26 -4.02
CA ASN A 271 -6.40 -14.62 -2.82
C ASN A 271 -7.65 -13.76 -3.11
N LEU A 272 -7.85 -13.33 -4.36
CA LEU A 272 -8.93 -12.39 -4.72
C LEU A 272 -9.88 -12.97 -5.77
N CYS A 273 -9.38 -13.73 -6.76
CA CYS A 273 -10.27 -14.34 -7.75
C CYS A 273 -11.12 -15.44 -7.08
N GLY A 274 -12.43 -15.21 -7.00
CA GLY A 274 -13.38 -16.08 -6.30
C GLY A 274 -14.11 -15.38 -5.16
N LEU A 275 -13.67 -14.18 -4.75
CA LEU A 275 -14.45 -13.31 -3.88
C LEU A 275 -15.62 -12.72 -4.67
N VAL A 276 -16.79 -12.66 -4.04
CA VAL A 276 -17.99 -12.01 -4.59
C VAL A 276 -18.03 -10.54 -4.16
N VAL A 277 -17.61 -10.27 -2.92
CA VAL A 277 -17.53 -8.92 -2.36
C VAL A 277 -16.07 -8.49 -2.26
N VAL A 278 -15.70 -7.36 -2.86
CA VAL A 278 -14.35 -6.79 -2.77
C VAL A 278 -14.41 -5.30 -2.41
N PRO A 279 -13.58 -4.79 -1.48
CA PRO A 279 -13.57 -3.37 -1.18
C PRO A 279 -13.13 -2.51 -2.37
N ASP A 280 -13.75 -1.35 -2.51
CA ASP A 280 -13.47 -0.38 -3.58
C ASP A 280 -11.98 0.02 -3.69
N CYS A 281 -11.32 0.21 -2.55
CA CYS A 281 -9.90 0.55 -2.52
C CYS A 281 -9.00 -0.61 -2.97
N VAL A 282 -9.41 -1.88 -2.78
CA VAL A 282 -8.70 -3.07 -3.31
C VAL A 282 -8.87 -3.16 -4.82
N CYS A 283 -10.10 -2.99 -5.32
CA CYS A 283 -10.36 -2.94 -6.76
C CYS A 283 -9.51 -1.84 -7.42
N ALA A 284 -9.52 -0.63 -6.86
CA ALA A 284 -8.71 0.48 -7.34
C ALA A 284 -7.21 0.16 -7.28
N ALA A 285 -6.72 -0.46 -6.20
CA ALA A 285 -5.33 -0.86 -6.05
C ALA A 285 -4.86 -1.84 -7.12
N ILE A 286 -5.65 -2.87 -7.40
CA ILE A 286 -5.31 -3.89 -8.41
C ILE A 286 -5.37 -3.30 -9.82
N LEU A 287 -6.42 -2.54 -10.14
CA LEU A 287 -6.56 -1.82 -11.41
C LEU A 287 -5.42 -0.83 -11.63
N ARG A 288 -4.87 -0.27 -10.54
CA ARG A 288 -3.73 0.64 -10.60
C ARG A 288 -2.39 -0.07 -10.77
N CYS A 289 -2.20 -1.17 -10.07
CA CYS A 289 -0.94 -1.91 -9.98
C CYS A 289 -0.63 -2.74 -11.23
N VAL A 290 -1.62 -3.48 -11.75
CA VAL A 290 -1.42 -4.38 -12.90
C VAL A 290 -0.87 -3.65 -14.14
N PRO A 291 -1.44 -2.51 -14.59
CA PRO A 291 -0.88 -1.67 -15.66
C PRO A 291 0.59 -1.32 -15.50
N ARG A 292 1.00 -1.02 -14.27
CA ARG A 292 2.35 -0.56 -13.96
C ARG A 292 3.35 -1.69 -13.95
N LEU A 293 2.93 -2.90 -13.59
CA LEU A 293 3.79 -4.08 -13.65
C LEU A 293 3.91 -4.66 -15.07
N LEU A 294 2.86 -4.54 -15.88
CA LEU A 294 2.79 -5.15 -17.18
C LEU A 294 3.89 -4.62 -18.12
N ASP A 295 4.56 -5.53 -18.80
CA ASP A 295 5.47 -5.23 -19.92
C ASP A 295 4.73 -5.55 -21.23
N VAL A 296 5.03 -4.83 -22.31
CA VAL A 296 4.35 -4.89 -23.61
C VAL A 296 4.35 -6.31 -24.21
N ASN A 297 5.32 -7.13 -23.81
CA ASN A 297 5.48 -8.50 -24.30
C ASN A 297 4.72 -9.55 -23.49
N PHE A 298 4.13 -9.18 -22.35
CA PHE A 298 3.46 -10.10 -21.45
C PHE A 298 1.94 -9.93 -21.51
N LEU A 299 1.26 -11.08 -21.55
CA LEU A 299 -0.20 -11.12 -21.54
C LEU A 299 -0.66 -11.61 -20.17
N PRO A 300 -1.62 -10.92 -19.53
CA PRO A 300 -2.26 -11.46 -18.35
C PRO A 300 -3.01 -12.76 -18.66
N SER A 301 -3.09 -13.64 -17.67
CA SER A 301 -3.93 -14.85 -17.74
C SER A 301 -5.40 -14.49 -17.93
N ASP A 302 -6.17 -15.36 -18.58
CA ASP A 302 -7.60 -15.10 -18.78
C ASP A 302 -8.35 -14.96 -17.44
N THR A 303 -7.98 -15.73 -16.40
CA THR A 303 -8.55 -15.58 -15.05
C THR A 303 -8.34 -14.19 -14.46
N LEU A 304 -7.12 -13.64 -14.58
CA LEU A 304 -6.84 -12.27 -14.13
C LEU A 304 -7.61 -11.26 -14.98
N LEU A 305 -7.66 -11.43 -16.31
CA LEU A 305 -8.39 -10.52 -17.20
C LEU A 305 -9.89 -10.44 -16.86
N HIS A 306 -10.53 -11.58 -16.59
CA HIS A 306 -11.94 -11.60 -16.16
C HIS A 306 -12.13 -10.87 -14.83
N PHE A 307 -11.29 -11.15 -13.83
CA PHE A 307 -11.36 -10.45 -12.56
C PHE A 307 -11.16 -8.92 -12.70
N LEU A 308 -10.19 -8.49 -13.51
CA LEU A 308 -9.98 -7.06 -13.80
C LEU A 308 -11.18 -6.45 -14.53
N SER A 309 -11.82 -7.19 -15.43
CA SER A 309 -13.02 -6.76 -16.14
C SER A 309 -14.16 -6.50 -15.16
N ASP A 310 -14.39 -7.43 -14.24
CA ASP A 310 -15.42 -7.32 -13.20
C ASP A 310 -15.12 -6.13 -12.27
N CYS A 311 -13.86 -5.98 -11.83
CA CYS A 311 -13.42 -4.79 -11.09
C CYS A 311 -13.68 -3.49 -11.86
N CYS A 312 -13.32 -3.42 -13.14
CA CYS A 312 -13.55 -2.23 -13.97
C CYS A 312 -15.03 -1.87 -14.03
N LEU A 313 -15.91 -2.85 -14.29
CA LEU A 313 -17.35 -2.61 -14.40
C LEU A 313 -17.94 -2.12 -13.08
N SER A 314 -17.62 -2.78 -11.97
CA SER A 314 -18.14 -2.38 -10.65
C SER A 314 -17.61 -1.01 -10.22
N MET A 315 -16.35 -0.70 -10.52
CA MET A 315 -15.75 0.60 -10.19
C MET A 315 -16.25 1.73 -11.10
N LEU A 316 -16.54 1.47 -12.37
CA LEU A 316 -17.18 2.44 -13.28
C LEU A 316 -18.63 2.71 -12.86
N SER A 317 -19.35 1.69 -12.39
CA SER A 317 -20.69 1.87 -11.80
C SER A 317 -20.61 2.72 -10.53
N LEU A 318 -19.67 2.41 -9.62
CA LEU A 318 -19.43 3.20 -8.41
C LEU A 318 -19.10 4.67 -8.75
N LEU A 319 -18.27 4.91 -9.77
CA LEU A 319 -17.87 6.25 -10.20
C LEU A 319 -19.06 7.15 -10.52
N LEU A 320 -20.11 6.61 -11.14
CA LEU A 320 -21.34 7.36 -11.47
C LEU A 320 -22.11 7.81 -10.23
N GLN A 321 -21.93 7.13 -9.09
CA GLN A 321 -22.61 7.42 -7.84
C GLN A 321 -21.80 8.36 -6.92
N LEU A 322 -20.51 8.58 -7.22
CA LEU A 322 -19.61 9.43 -6.42
C LEU A 322 -19.79 10.94 -6.72
N GLU A 323 -21.02 11.45 -6.66
CA GLU A 323 -21.34 12.85 -6.99
C GLU A 323 -20.62 13.87 -6.09
N GLN A 324 -20.36 13.52 -4.83
CA GLN A 324 -19.90 14.47 -3.80
C GLN A 324 -18.38 14.47 -3.57
N SER A 325 -17.63 13.49 -4.10
CA SER A 325 -16.21 13.28 -3.76
C SER A 325 -15.28 13.30 -4.97
N ALA A 326 -14.96 14.51 -5.46
CA ALA A 326 -14.09 14.70 -6.62
C ALA A 326 -12.78 13.89 -6.54
N ARG A 327 -12.09 13.90 -5.39
CA ARG A 327 -10.82 13.17 -5.24
C ARG A 327 -10.94 11.65 -5.35
N LYS A 328 -11.97 11.05 -4.74
CA LYS A 328 -12.20 9.60 -4.82
C LYS A 328 -12.62 9.23 -6.23
N ARG A 329 -13.50 10.02 -6.84
CA ARG A 329 -13.92 9.88 -8.23
C ARG A 329 -12.73 9.91 -9.18
N ASP A 330 -11.82 10.88 -9.02
CA ASP A 330 -10.61 11.00 -9.85
C ASP A 330 -9.72 9.76 -9.68
N ALA A 331 -9.45 9.31 -8.45
CA ALA A 331 -8.65 8.12 -8.20
C ALA A 331 -9.26 6.84 -8.81
N VAL A 332 -10.57 6.64 -8.67
CA VAL A 332 -11.29 5.51 -9.27
C VAL A 332 -11.24 5.56 -10.80
N TRP A 333 -11.45 6.75 -11.38
CA TRP A 333 -11.34 6.96 -12.82
C TRP A 333 -9.95 6.65 -13.33
N GLU A 334 -8.91 7.21 -12.69
CA GLU A 334 -7.51 6.99 -13.04
C GLU A 334 -7.12 5.51 -12.98
N ALA A 335 -7.60 4.77 -11.96
CA ALA A 335 -7.36 3.33 -11.85
C ALA A 335 -8.00 2.56 -13.02
N CYS A 336 -9.28 2.80 -13.29
CA CYS A 336 -10.00 2.14 -14.39
C CYS A 336 -9.39 2.50 -15.75
N PHE A 337 -9.08 3.78 -15.95
CA PHE A 337 -8.50 4.28 -17.18
C PHE A 337 -7.12 3.68 -17.44
N ALA A 338 -6.24 3.65 -16.43
CA ALA A 338 -4.92 3.03 -16.55
C ALA A 338 -5.05 1.55 -16.95
N ALA A 339 -5.98 0.81 -16.35
CA ALA A 339 -6.24 -0.58 -16.69
C ALA A 339 -6.73 -0.74 -18.15
N LEU A 340 -7.79 -0.03 -18.52
CA LEU A 340 -8.43 -0.17 -19.83
C LEU A 340 -7.55 0.26 -21.00
N SER A 341 -6.65 1.21 -20.78
CA SER A 341 -5.74 1.72 -21.81
C SER A 341 -4.48 0.88 -21.99
N THR A 342 -3.96 0.27 -20.92
CA THR A 342 -2.66 -0.41 -20.96
C THR A 342 -2.76 -1.93 -21.01
N VAL A 343 -3.77 -2.52 -20.37
CA VAL A 343 -3.90 -3.97 -20.25
C VAL A 343 -4.47 -4.55 -21.55
N PRO A 344 -3.72 -5.38 -22.30
CA PRO A 344 -4.19 -5.96 -23.55
C PRO A 344 -5.47 -6.77 -23.33
N ARG A 345 -6.41 -6.65 -24.29
CA ARG A 345 -7.71 -7.35 -24.29
C ARG A 345 -8.70 -6.94 -23.18
N LEU A 346 -8.29 -6.18 -22.15
CA LEU A 346 -9.18 -5.85 -21.03
C LEU A 346 -10.41 -5.03 -21.48
N LEU A 347 -10.22 -3.95 -22.23
CA LEU A 347 -11.35 -3.16 -22.74
C LEU A 347 -12.30 -4.01 -23.59
N ARG A 348 -11.76 -4.91 -24.41
CA ARG A 348 -12.58 -5.81 -25.22
C ARG A 348 -13.44 -6.72 -24.35
N LEU A 349 -12.86 -7.29 -23.29
CA LEU A 349 -13.59 -8.15 -22.34
C LEU A 349 -14.66 -7.36 -21.58
N VAL A 350 -14.32 -6.15 -21.11
CA VAL A 350 -15.29 -5.25 -20.46
C VAL A 350 -16.48 -5.00 -21.37
N LEU A 351 -16.25 -4.67 -22.65
CA LEU A 351 -17.33 -4.49 -23.63
C LEU A 351 -18.12 -5.78 -23.90
N GLN A 352 -17.47 -6.94 -23.92
CA GLN A 352 -18.14 -8.23 -24.10
C GLN A 352 -19.01 -8.61 -22.91
N SER A 353 -18.69 -8.16 -21.69
CA SER A 353 -19.50 -8.40 -20.51
C SER A 353 -20.79 -7.56 -20.46
N LEU A 354 -20.92 -6.53 -21.28
CA LEU A 354 -22.09 -5.66 -21.37
C LEU A 354 -23.24 -6.33 -22.14
N HIS A 355 -23.88 -7.32 -21.53
CA HIS A 355 -24.99 -8.06 -22.12
C HIS A 355 -26.32 -7.32 -21.91
N VAL A 356 -26.68 -6.45 -22.85
CA VAL A 356 -27.88 -5.59 -22.77
C VAL A 356 -29.17 -6.38 -22.48
N GLY A 357 -29.28 -7.60 -23.02
CA GLY A 357 -30.47 -8.44 -22.87
C GLY A 357 -30.71 -8.99 -21.47
N ASP A 358 -29.69 -9.00 -20.61
CA ASP A 358 -29.77 -9.52 -19.24
C ASP A 358 -30.01 -8.41 -18.21
N LEU A 359 -29.98 -7.14 -18.63
CA LEU A 359 -30.06 -5.96 -17.76
C LEU A 359 -31.51 -5.57 -17.46
N CYS A 360 -31.72 -5.06 -16.24
CA CYS A 360 -32.98 -4.40 -15.87
C CYS A 360 -33.10 -3.01 -16.51
N GLU A 361 -34.33 -2.50 -16.69
CA GLU A 361 -34.57 -1.18 -17.28
C GLU A 361 -33.82 -0.04 -16.55
N GLU A 362 -33.65 -0.14 -15.23
CA GLU A 362 -32.92 0.83 -14.40
C GLU A 362 -31.39 0.82 -14.64
N GLU A 363 -30.85 -0.29 -15.16
CA GLU A 363 -29.41 -0.46 -15.40
C GLU A 363 -29.00 0.00 -16.81
N LEU A 364 -29.94 0.11 -17.75
CA LEU A 364 -29.69 0.57 -19.12
C LEU A 364 -29.15 2.02 -19.19
N PRO A 365 -29.69 2.99 -18.43
CA PRO A 365 -29.11 4.34 -18.36
C PRO A 365 -27.71 4.35 -17.78
N VAL A 366 -27.43 3.51 -16.77
CA VAL A 366 -26.11 3.39 -16.15
C VAL A 366 -25.10 2.87 -17.17
N LEU A 367 -25.45 1.81 -17.91
CA LEU A 367 -24.65 1.29 -19.01
C LEU A 367 -24.34 2.36 -20.07
N ALA A 368 -25.35 3.11 -20.48
CA ALA A 368 -25.19 4.17 -21.47
C ALA A 368 -24.26 5.30 -20.99
N GLN A 369 -24.32 5.65 -19.71
CA GLN A 369 -23.41 6.62 -19.10
C GLN A 369 -21.96 6.10 -19.05
N ILE A 370 -21.75 4.83 -18.69
CA ILE A 370 -20.43 4.19 -18.73
C ILE A 370 -19.87 4.21 -20.16
N LEU A 371 -20.65 3.78 -21.16
CA LEU A 371 -20.21 3.81 -22.56
C LEU A 371 -19.89 5.23 -23.03
N SER A 372 -20.69 6.22 -22.64
CA SER A 372 -20.44 7.62 -22.96
C SER A 372 -19.13 8.13 -22.36
N LEU A 373 -18.85 7.82 -21.09
CA LEU A 373 -17.57 8.11 -20.42
C LEU A 373 -16.38 7.52 -21.18
N LEU A 374 -16.46 6.24 -21.55
CA LEU A 374 -15.40 5.55 -22.29
C LEU A 374 -15.18 6.15 -23.69
N LEU A 375 -16.27 6.48 -24.40
CA LEU A 375 -16.23 7.05 -25.75
C LEU A 375 -15.68 8.48 -25.79
N GLN A 376 -15.93 9.28 -24.76
CA GLN A 376 -15.47 10.66 -24.66
C GLN A 376 -13.98 10.77 -24.33
N HIS A 377 -13.37 9.71 -23.76
CA HIS A 377 -11.96 9.77 -23.37
C HIS A 377 -11.02 9.57 -24.56
N THR A 378 -10.24 10.61 -24.88
CA THR A 378 -9.39 10.68 -26.08
C THR A 378 -8.35 9.57 -26.17
N GLN A 379 -7.77 9.16 -25.04
CA GLN A 379 -6.73 8.13 -24.99
C GLN A 379 -7.30 6.71 -25.19
N LEU A 380 -8.59 6.48 -24.88
CA LEU A 380 -9.26 5.20 -25.15
C LEU A 380 -9.76 5.09 -26.60
N ARG A 381 -9.82 6.20 -27.34
CA ARG A 381 -10.38 6.26 -28.69
C ARG A 381 -9.84 5.16 -29.61
N ASN A 382 -8.52 4.96 -29.66
CA ASN A 382 -7.91 3.95 -30.53
C ASN A 382 -8.34 2.52 -30.14
N HIS A 383 -8.42 2.23 -28.84
CA HIS A 383 -8.86 0.94 -28.34
C HIS A 383 -10.37 0.72 -28.58
N MET A 384 -11.18 1.78 -28.44
CA MET A 384 -12.61 1.75 -28.79
C MET A 384 -12.82 1.50 -30.29
N MET A 385 -12.04 2.18 -31.14
CA MET A 385 -12.06 1.97 -32.59
C MET A 385 -11.69 0.54 -32.99
N ALA A 386 -10.70 -0.05 -32.31
CA ALA A 386 -10.33 -1.46 -32.53
C ALA A 386 -11.47 -2.44 -32.18
N ASN A 387 -12.44 -2.02 -31.38
CA ASN A 387 -13.62 -2.81 -30.98
C ASN A 387 -14.94 -2.25 -31.57
N ALA A 388 -14.88 -1.51 -32.68
CA ALA A 388 -16.04 -0.83 -33.26
C ALA A 388 -17.22 -1.77 -33.58
N SER A 389 -16.96 -3.01 -34.01
CA SER A 389 -18.03 -3.98 -34.29
C SER A 389 -18.79 -4.42 -33.02
N LEU A 390 -18.09 -4.59 -31.90
CA LEU A 390 -18.71 -4.91 -30.61
C LEU A 390 -19.53 -3.72 -30.10
N LEU A 391 -18.96 -2.51 -30.18
CA LEU A 391 -19.67 -1.28 -29.81
C LEU A 391 -20.94 -1.08 -30.65
N GLN A 392 -20.86 -1.35 -31.95
CA GLN A 392 -22.03 -1.28 -32.83
C GLN A 392 -23.12 -2.24 -32.39
N HIS A 393 -22.77 -3.48 -32.03
CA HIS A 393 -23.75 -4.47 -31.58
C HIS A 393 -24.43 -4.05 -30.27
N ILE A 394 -23.65 -3.62 -29.26
CA ILE A 394 -24.17 -3.15 -27.98
C ILE A 394 -25.14 -1.98 -28.17
N ILE A 395 -24.79 -1.02 -29.03
CA ILE A 395 -25.64 0.14 -29.31
C ILE A 395 -26.91 -0.26 -30.07
N GLN A 396 -26.80 -1.18 -31.03
CA GLN A 396 -27.97 -1.72 -31.72
C GLN A 396 -28.93 -2.38 -30.74
N ASP A 397 -28.41 -3.20 -29.82
CA ASP A 397 -29.22 -3.87 -28.80
C ASP A 397 -29.89 -2.86 -27.86
N LEU A 398 -29.16 -1.84 -27.39
CA LEU A 398 -29.73 -0.74 -26.59
C LEU A 398 -30.85 -0.01 -27.33
N THR A 399 -30.66 0.29 -28.63
CA THR A 399 -31.71 0.96 -29.42
C THR A 399 -32.90 0.07 -29.72
N HIS A 400 -32.72 -1.25 -29.80
CA HIS A 400 -33.80 -2.19 -30.04
C HIS A 400 -34.66 -2.40 -28.80
N PHE A 401 -34.03 -2.48 -27.62
CA PHE A 401 -34.71 -2.60 -26.33
C PHE A 401 -35.59 -1.36 -26.04
N TYR A 402 -35.12 -0.17 -26.42
CA TYR A 402 -35.80 1.11 -26.14
C TYR A 402 -36.53 1.71 -27.36
N GLY A 403 -37.24 0.87 -28.12
CA GLY A 403 -38.02 1.26 -29.31
C GLY A 403 -39.34 2.04 -29.05
N GLY A 404 -39.52 2.64 -27.88
CA GLY A 404 -40.73 3.37 -27.49
C GLY A 404 -40.85 4.78 -28.08
N GLU A 405 -42.07 5.35 -28.08
CA GLU A 405 -42.42 6.63 -28.74
C GLU A 405 -41.67 7.86 -28.21
N THR A 406 -41.06 7.79 -27.02
CA THR A 406 -40.23 8.86 -26.44
C THR A 406 -38.79 8.39 -26.26
N ARG A 407 -37.90 8.82 -27.14
CA ARG A 407 -36.45 8.54 -27.03
C ARG A 407 -35.88 9.29 -25.82
N GLU A 408 -35.40 8.54 -24.83
CA GLU A 408 -34.83 9.14 -23.63
C GLU A 408 -33.53 9.92 -23.90
N GLN A 409 -33.28 10.97 -23.11
CA GLN A 409 -32.16 11.91 -23.32
C GLN A 409 -30.80 11.20 -23.31
N TRP A 410 -30.58 10.26 -22.38
CA TRP A 410 -29.32 9.52 -22.25
C TRP A 410 -28.99 8.71 -23.50
N LEU A 411 -29.99 8.15 -24.19
CA LEU A 411 -29.78 7.37 -25.42
C LEU A 411 -29.39 8.30 -26.58
N THR A 412 -29.94 9.51 -26.60
CA THR A 412 -29.57 10.55 -27.56
C THR A 412 -28.13 11.01 -27.34
N ASP A 413 -27.74 11.23 -26.09
CA ASP A 413 -26.38 11.63 -25.71
C ASP A 413 -25.34 10.55 -26.04
N LEU A 414 -25.64 9.27 -25.75
CA LEU A 414 -24.79 8.14 -26.11
C LEU A 414 -24.59 8.05 -27.63
N LEU A 415 -25.68 8.16 -28.40
CA LEU A 415 -25.61 8.07 -29.87
C LEU A 415 -24.85 9.25 -30.47
N TYR A 416 -24.96 10.44 -29.86
CA TYR A 416 -24.11 11.57 -30.21
C TYR A 416 -22.63 11.26 -29.96
N CYS A 417 -22.26 10.79 -28.75
CA CYS A 417 -20.89 10.44 -28.41
C CYS A 417 -20.32 9.38 -29.37
N TYR A 418 -21.07 8.31 -29.63
CA TYR A 418 -20.69 7.26 -30.57
C TYR A 418 -20.43 7.81 -31.97
N SER A 419 -21.32 8.67 -32.47
CA SER A 419 -21.18 9.27 -33.80
C SER A 419 -19.93 10.14 -33.91
N VAL A 420 -19.60 10.93 -32.88
CA VAL A 420 -18.40 11.79 -32.84
C VAL A 420 -17.13 10.95 -32.83
N THR A 421 -17.09 9.89 -32.02
CA THR A 421 -15.89 9.06 -31.87
C THR A 421 -15.58 8.30 -33.17
N LEU A 422 -16.60 7.76 -33.85
CA LEU A 422 -16.46 6.93 -35.06
C LEU A 422 -16.47 7.70 -36.39
N SER A 423 -17.07 8.89 -36.46
CA SER A 423 -17.09 9.71 -37.69
C SER A 423 -15.69 10.14 -38.12
N GLY A 424 -14.73 10.26 -37.18
CA GLY A 424 -13.32 10.45 -37.52
C GLY A 424 -12.68 9.30 -38.32
N HIS A 425 -13.29 8.11 -38.35
CA HIS A 425 -12.79 6.96 -39.10
C HIS A 425 -13.36 6.86 -40.53
N ARG A 426 -14.57 7.40 -40.77
CA ARG A 426 -15.14 7.46 -42.13
C ARG A 426 -14.32 8.37 -43.06
N ALA A 427 -13.60 9.35 -42.54
CA ALA A 427 -12.68 10.19 -43.31
C ALA A 427 -11.38 9.46 -43.71
N ASN A 428 -10.93 8.45 -42.96
CA ASN A 428 -9.69 7.71 -43.23
C ASN A 428 -9.91 6.40 -44.02
N MET A 429 -11.14 5.89 -44.11
CA MET A 429 -11.51 4.74 -44.95
C MET A 429 -12.06 5.16 -46.34
N GLY A 430 -12.04 6.45 -46.66
CA GLY A 430 -12.62 7.02 -47.89
C GLY A 430 -11.63 7.24 -49.04
N MET A 431 -10.58 6.43 -49.19
CA MET A 431 -9.68 6.55 -50.35
C MET A 431 -9.01 5.24 -50.82
N ARG A 432 -9.63 4.08 -50.57
CA ARG A 432 -9.34 2.84 -51.29
C ARG A 432 -10.68 2.15 -51.57
N ASP A 433 -10.90 1.85 -52.84
CA ASP A 433 -12.11 1.24 -53.43
C ASP A 433 -13.08 2.22 -54.08
N ILE A 434 -12.55 2.99 -55.03
CA ILE A 434 -13.22 3.26 -56.31
C ILE A 434 -12.18 3.05 -57.42
N TYR A 435 -12.02 1.80 -57.84
CA TYR A 435 -11.93 1.36 -59.24
C TYR A 435 -12.36 -0.10 -59.33
#